data_AF-A0A9E5ZHR6-F1
#
_entry.id   AF-A0A9E5ZHR6-F1
#
_cell.length_a   1.000
_cell.length_b   1.000
_cell.length_c   1.000
_cell.angle_alpha   90.00
_cell.angle_beta   90.00
_cell.angle_gamma   90.00
#
_symmetry.space_group_name_H-M   'P 1'
#
loop_
_entity.id
_entity.type
_entity.pdbx_description
1 polymer ?
#
loop_
_entity_poly.entity_id
_entity_poly.type
_entity_poly.pdbx_seq_one_letter_code
_entity_poly.pdbx_strand_id
1 'polypeptide(L)'
;MAKSKLEYIWLDGHQPTQNMRSKTKVEDDFSGKLEDCPIWSFDGSSTEQAKGGASDCLLKPVAIYPDPTRKNGFLVMAEVLNSDGTPHASNARATIDDNDNDFWFGFEQEYFLMDQKTDLPLGFPRGGFPGPQGKYYCSVGGRYTWGRDFVEEHADLCIDAGLNFEGINQEVAPGQWEFQLFAKGAKKAGDEIWIARYLLDRLTEKYGYYIEYHPKPVKGDWNGSGMHANFSNTTLRTCGSKETYMKICEAFRPVTEQHIDVYGANNDERLTGLHETAHVSDFSYGISDRGASIRIPIITVEKGWKGWLEDRRPASNGDPYKIAARIIKTVKSAKV
;
A
#
# COMPACT_ATOMS: atom_id res chain seq x y z
N MET A 1 -21.09 -26.63 -18.13
CA MET A 1 -19.95 -25.71 -18.12
C MET A 1 -20.05 -24.88 -16.87
N ALA A 2 -19.04 -24.94 -16.02
CA ALA A 2 -18.98 -24.12 -14.81
C ALA A 2 -18.63 -22.69 -15.24
N LYS A 3 -19.42 -21.70 -14.80
CA LYS A 3 -19.11 -20.28 -15.05
C LYS A 3 -18.28 -19.72 -13.92
N SER A 4 -17.20 -19.03 -14.28
CA SER A 4 -16.31 -18.30 -13.38
C SER A 4 -16.40 -16.80 -13.65
N LYS A 5 -16.26 -15.99 -12.60
CA LYS A 5 -16.27 -14.52 -12.67
C LYS A 5 -14.87 -14.01 -12.37
N LEU A 6 -14.24 -13.36 -13.33
CA LEU A 6 -12.90 -12.81 -13.22
C LEU A 6 -13.03 -11.29 -13.06
N GLU A 7 -12.83 -10.78 -11.86
CA GLU A 7 -12.84 -9.37 -11.55
C GLU A 7 -11.47 -8.77 -11.88
N TYR A 8 -11.36 -8.13 -13.04
CA TYR A 8 -10.12 -7.46 -13.44
C TYR A 8 -10.00 -6.14 -12.69
N ILE A 9 -8.91 -5.97 -11.95
CA ILE A 9 -8.61 -4.79 -11.15
C ILE A 9 -7.36 -4.12 -11.72
N TRP A 10 -7.39 -2.80 -11.90
CA TRP A 10 -6.27 -2.02 -12.41
C TRP A 10 -6.25 -0.61 -11.83
N LEU A 11 -5.13 0.09 -12.03
CA LEU A 11 -4.96 1.48 -11.63
C LEU A 11 -5.20 2.42 -12.80
N ASP A 12 -5.98 3.47 -12.57
CA ASP A 12 -6.26 4.51 -13.56
C ASP A 12 -5.11 5.51 -13.73
N GLY A 13 -5.32 6.55 -14.54
CA GLY A 13 -4.33 7.58 -14.85
C GLY A 13 -4.45 8.86 -14.02
N HIS A 14 -5.35 8.92 -13.04
CA HIS A 14 -5.57 10.15 -12.26
C HIS A 14 -4.30 10.59 -11.52
N GLN A 15 -4.13 11.89 -11.41
CA GLN A 15 -3.04 12.56 -10.70
C GLN A 15 -3.63 13.52 -9.66
N PRO A 16 -2.95 13.71 -8.51
CA PRO A 16 -1.63 13.17 -8.17
C PRO A 16 -1.66 11.73 -7.62
N THR A 17 -2.85 11.17 -7.37
CA THR A 17 -3.04 9.81 -6.85
C THR A 17 -3.95 9.02 -7.81
N GLN A 18 -3.52 7.80 -8.16
CA GLN A 18 -4.30 6.89 -9.00
C GLN A 18 -5.41 6.23 -8.20
N ASN A 19 -6.55 5.96 -8.83
CA ASN A 19 -7.63 5.19 -8.24
C ASN A 19 -7.63 3.75 -8.78
N MET A 20 -8.17 2.84 -7.99
CA MET A 20 -8.49 1.49 -8.46
C MET A 20 -9.77 1.51 -9.29
N ARG A 21 -9.79 0.69 -10.34
CA ARG A 21 -10.95 0.42 -11.18
C ARG A 21 -11.12 -1.09 -11.29
N SER A 22 -12.35 -1.55 -11.50
CA SER A 22 -12.60 -2.97 -11.74
C SER A 22 -13.75 -3.24 -12.69
N LYS A 23 -13.75 -4.43 -13.30
CA LYS A 23 -14.90 -4.99 -14.01
C LYS A 23 -14.84 -6.51 -14.12
N THR A 24 -16.00 -7.16 -14.20
CA THR A 24 -16.11 -8.62 -14.29
C THR A 24 -16.12 -9.15 -15.73
N LYS A 25 -15.22 -10.10 -16.05
CA LYS A 25 -15.35 -11.02 -17.19
C LYS A 25 -16.00 -12.33 -16.73
N VAL A 26 -16.84 -12.94 -17.56
CA VAL A 26 -17.38 -14.28 -17.30
C VAL A 26 -16.74 -15.27 -18.27
N GLU A 27 -16.14 -16.32 -17.73
CA GLU A 27 -15.47 -17.38 -18.49
C GLU A 27 -16.13 -18.74 -18.23
N ASP A 28 -16.21 -19.56 -19.27
CA ASP A 28 -16.70 -20.94 -19.19
C ASP A 28 -15.52 -21.89 -18.91
N ASP A 29 -15.68 -22.81 -17.96
CA ASP A 29 -14.72 -23.85 -17.60
C ASP A 29 -13.28 -23.35 -17.31
N PHE A 30 -13.18 -22.14 -16.74
CA PHE A 30 -11.91 -21.51 -16.36
C PHE A 30 -11.14 -22.33 -15.32
N SER A 31 -9.84 -22.52 -15.56
CA SER A 31 -8.97 -23.39 -14.76
C SER A 31 -8.62 -22.85 -13.36
N GLY A 32 -8.81 -21.54 -13.13
CA GLY A 32 -8.33 -20.85 -11.94
C GLY A 32 -6.86 -20.41 -11.99
N LYS A 33 -6.19 -20.55 -13.14
CA LYS A 33 -4.77 -20.22 -13.29
C LYS A 33 -4.55 -18.88 -13.99
N LEU A 34 -3.44 -18.21 -13.64
CA LEU A 34 -3.10 -16.90 -14.17
C LEU A 34 -2.84 -16.93 -15.69
N GLU A 35 -2.15 -17.96 -16.18
CA GLU A 35 -1.81 -18.13 -17.59
C GLU A 35 -3.04 -18.30 -18.50
N ASP A 36 -4.17 -18.72 -17.93
CA ASP A 36 -5.42 -18.88 -18.65
C ASP A 36 -6.29 -17.62 -18.59
N CYS A 37 -5.89 -16.58 -17.84
CA CYS A 37 -6.59 -15.30 -17.85
C CYS A 37 -6.35 -14.58 -19.19
N PRO A 38 -7.40 -14.26 -19.96
CA PRO A 38 -7.22 -13.56 -21.23
C PRO A 38 -6.75 -12.11 -21.00
N ILE A 39 -5.96 -11.58 -21.95
CA ILE A 39 -5.81 -10.12 -22.04
C ILE A 39 -7.19 -9.52 -22.34
N TRP A 40 -7.50 -8.40 -21.69
CA TRP A 40 -8.72 -7.65 -21.95
C TRP A 40 -8.39 -6.21 -22.32
N SER A 41 -9.41 -5.41 -22.64
CA SER A 41 -9.27 -4.01 -22.97
C SER A 41 -10.28 -3.19 -22.20
N PHE A 42 -10.07 -1.89 -22.08
CA PHE A 42 -11.02 -0.93 -21.52
C PHE A 42 -10.86 0.43 -22.21
N ASP A 43 -11.87 1.27 -22.05
CA ASP A 43 -11.84 2.64 -22.54
C ASP A 43 -10.99 3.53 -21.61
N GLY A 44 -9.76 3.82 -22.02
CA GLY A 44 -8.82 4.66 -21.29
C GLY A 44 -9.21 6.14 -21.23
N SER A 45 -10.15 6.59 -22.07
CA SER A 45 -10.63 7.98 -22.01
C SER A 45 -11.46 8.27 -20.77
N SER A 46 -12.10 7.24 -20.21
CA SER A 46 -12.89 7.31 -18.99
C SER A 46 -12.06 7.19 -17.70
N THR A 47 -10.73 7.08 -17.82
CA THR A 47 -9.82 6.78 -16.71
C THR A 47 -8.53 7.60 -16.74
N GLU A 48 -8.49 8.71 -17.48
CA GLU A 48 -7.29 9.58 -17.63
C GLU A 48 -6.07 8.86 -18.24
N GLN A 49 -6.29 7.84 -19.07
CA GLN A 49 -5.23 7.01 -19.68
C GLN A 49 -5.16 7.15 -21.21
N ALA A 50 -6.18 7.73 -21.84
CA ALA A 50 -6.14 8.04 -23.26
C ALA A 50 -6.94 9.31 -23.58
N LYS A 51 -6.67 9.93 -24.73
CA LYS A 51 -7.42 11.09 -25.24
C LYS A 51 -7.85 10.84 -26.68
N GLY A 52 -9.02 11.33 -27.06
CA GLY A 52 -9.52 11.26 -28.44
C GLY A 52 -10.15 9.91 -28.80
N GLY A 53 -10.28 9.65 -30.10
CA GLY A 53 -11.05 8.50 -30.62
C GLY A 53 -10.32 7.15 -30.62
N ALA A 54 -9.03 7.11 -30.29
CA ALA A 54 -8.27 5.87 -30.12
C ALA A 54 -7.91 5.70 -28.64
N SER A 55 -8.87 5.22 -27.85
CA SER A 55 -8.80 5.21 -26.38
C SER A 55 -8.59 3.83 -25.75
N ASP A 56 -8.45 2.77 -26.56
CA ASP A 56 -8.27 1.41 -26.04
C ASP A 56 -6.94 1.27 -25.30
N CYS A 57 -7.03 0.89 -24.03
CA CYS A 57 -5.93 0.39 -23.23
C CYS A 57 -6.12 -1.11 -22.97
N LEU A 58 -5.03 -1.85 -22.77
CA LEU A 58 -5.08 -3.29 -22.51
C LEU A 58 -4.84 -3.58 -21.02
N LEU A 59 -5.52 -4.61 -20.53
CA LEU A 59 -5.35 -5.20 -19.21
C LEU A 59 -4.63 -6.53 -19.37
N LYS A 60 -3.38 -6.58 -18.94
CA LYS A 60 -2.61 -7.82 -18.90
C LYS A 60 -2.65 -8.38 -17.47
N PRO A 61 -3.22 -9.58 -17.26
CA PRO A 61 -3.19 -10.25 -15.96
C PRO A 61 -1.77 -10.43 -15.44
N VAL A 62 -1.56 -10.14 -14.16
CA VAL A 62 -0.25 -10.26 -13.51
C VAL A 62 -0.29 -11.01 -12.17
N ALA A 63 -1.45 -11.07 -11.53
CA ALA A 63 -1.70 -11.92 -10.37
C ALA A 63 -3.17 -12.33 -10.34
N ILE A 64 -3.46 -13.48 -9.72
CA ILE A 64 -4.82 -14.00 -9.54
C ILE A 64 -5.00 -14.52 -8.12
N TYR A 65 -6.18 -14.26 -7.55
CA TYR A 65 -6.58 -14.67 -6.21
C TYR A 65 -8.02 -15.18 -6.25
N PRO A 66 -8.41 -16.15 -5.42
CA PRO A 66 -9.82 -16.43 -5.18
C PRO A 66 -10.55 -15.17 -4.70
N ASP A 67 -11.78 -14.94 -5.18
CA ASP A 67 -12.63 -13.87 -4.64
C ASP A 67 -13.51 -14.44 -3.50
N PRO A 68 -13.20 -14.13 -2.23
CA PRO A 68 -13.93 -14.67 -1.08
C PRO A 68 -15.39 -14.21 -1.02
N THR A 69 -15.75 -13.13 -1.72
CA THR A 69 -17.09 -12.53 -1.68
C THR A 69 -18.03 -13.09 -2.75
N ARG A 70 -17.51 -13.89 -3.70
CA ARG A 70 -18.27 -14.35 -4.87
C ARG A 70 -18.09 -15.84 -5.13
N LYS A 71 -19.22 -16.54 -5.27
CA LYS A 71 -19.25 -17.92 -5.80
C LYS A 71 -18.53 -18.00 -7.16
N ASN A 72 -17.56 -18.91 -7.28
CA ASN A 72 -16.70 -19.09 -8.46
C ASN A 72 -16.07 -17.77 -8.95
N GLY A 73 -15.66 -16.91 -8.02
CA GLY A 73 -15.04 -15.63 -8.32
C GLY A 73 -13.52 -15.69 -8.20
N PHE A 74 -12.86 -14.87 -9.00
CA PHE A 74 -11.42 -14.62 -8.96
C PHE A 74 -11.17 -13.12 -9.05
N LEU A 75 -10.24 -12.61 -8.25
CA LEU A 75 -9.68 -11.27 -8.38
C LEU A 75 -8.46 -11.37 -9.28
N VAL A 76 -8.40 -10.56 -10.33
CA VAL A 76 -7.32 -10.55 -11.31
C VAL A 76 -6.67 -9.18 -11.28
N MET A 77 -5.50 -9.07 -10.63
CA MET A 77 -4.69 -7.86 -10.72
C MET A 77 -4.11 -7.78 -12.12
N ALA A 78 -4.29 -6.64 -12.79
CA ALA A 78 -3.82 -6.41 -14.14
C ALA A 78 -2.91 -5.18 -14.25
N GLU A 79 -1.86 -5.30 -15.05
CA GLU A 79 -1.06 -4.15 -15.47
C GLU A 79 -1.66 -3.53 -16.74
N VAL A 80 -1.54 -2.20 -16.87
CA VAL A 80 -2.07 -1.46 -18.00
C VAL A 80 -1.01 -1.35 -19.10
N LEU A 81 -1.40 -1.69 -20.32
CA LEU A 81 -0.58 -1.53 -21.52
C LEU A 81 -1.26 -0.57 -22.50
N ASN A 82 -0.45 0.08 -23.33
CA ASN A 82 -0.90 0.76 -24.54
C ASN A 82 -1.51 -0.25 -25.53
N SER A 83 -2.24 0.24 -26.53
CA SER A 83 -2.83 -0.59 -27.59
C SER A 83 -1.79 -1.40 -28.40
N ASP A 84 -0.54 -0.97 -28.41
CA ASP A 84 0.59 -1.66 -29.06
C ASP A 84 1.26 -2.74 -28.18
N GLY A 85 0.77 -2.93 -26.94
CA GLY A 85 1.29 -3.90 -25.98
C GLY A 85 2.47 -3.41 -25.13
N THR A 86 2.95 -2.17 -25.32
CA THR A 86 3.98 -1.58 -24.46
C THR A 86 3.38 -1.14 -23.11
N PRO A 87 4.15 -1.12 -22.00
CA PRO A 87 3.65 -0.61 -20.72
C PRO A 87 3.11 0.83 -20.83
N HIS A 88 1.90 1.05 -20.35
CA HIS A 88 1.31 2.40 -20.33
C HIS A 88 2.07 3.29 -19.33
N ALA A 89 2.07 4.61 -19.53
CA ALA A 89 2.79 5.55 -18.66
C ALA A 89 2.35 5.51 -17.18
N SER A 90 1.11 5.10 -16.92
CA SER A 90 0.55 4.91 -15.56
C SER A 90 0.96 3.57 -14.91
N ASN A 91 1.65 2.68 -15.62
CA ASN A 91 2.04 1.36 -15.15
C ASN A 91 3.35 1.41 -14.35
N ALA A 92 3.25 1.74 -13.06
CA ALA A 92 4.40 1.76 -12.15
C ALA A 92 4.99 0.37 -11.89
N ARG A 93 4.17 -0.69 -11.97
CA ARG A 93 4.61 -2.08 -11.78
C ARG A 93 5.72 -2.48 -12.76
N ALA A 94 5.67 -1.98 -13.99
CA ALA A 94 6.67 -2.22 -15.02
C ALA A 94 8.03 -1.55 -14.71
N THR A 95 8.10 -0.61 -13.77
CA THR A 95 9.34 0.10 -13.40
C THR A 95 10.19 -0.63 -12.36
N ILE A 96 9.67 -1.72 -11.78
CA ILE A 96 10.38 -2.51 -10.77
C ILE A 96 11.46 -3.37 -11.43
N ASP A 97 12.71 -3.08 -11.08
CA ASP A 97 13.90 -3.88 -11.42
C ASP A 97 14.27 -4.82 -10.26
N ASP A 98 13.56 -5.93 -10.11
CA ASP A 98 13.77 -6.95 -9.06
C ASP A 98 13.43 -8.34 -9.62
N ASN A 99 14.08 -8.72 -10.72
CA ASN A 99 13.72 -9.92 -11.48
C ASN A 99 14.10 -11.24 -10.78
N ASP A 100 15.03 -11.19 -9.81
CA ASP A 100 15.43 -12.32 -8.98
C ASP A 100 14.59 -12.45 -7.69
N ASN A 101 13.69 -11.49 -7.42
CA ASN A 101 12.88 -11.39 -6.20
C ASN A 101 13.74 -11.43 -4.91
N ASP A 102 14.97 -10.90 -4.96
CA ASP A 102 15.83 -10.85 -3.77
C ASP A 102 15.27 -9.90 -2.72
N PHE A 103 14.58 -8.84 -3.16
CA PHE A 103 13.97 -7.89 -2.25
C PHE A 103 12.68 -8.42 -1.64
N TRP A 104 12.60 -8.33 -0.32
CA TRP A 104 11.38 -8.61 0.44
C TRP A 104 10.84 -7.29 0.99
N PHE A 105 9.52 -7.15 0.97
CA PHE A 105 8.82 -5.96 1.43
C PHE A 105 7.72 -6.34 2.41
N GLY A 106 7.61 -5.57 3.49
CA GLY A 106 6.45 -5.53 4.37
C GLY A 106 5.87 -4.13 4.39
N PHE A 107 4.61 -3.96 4.00
CA PHE A 107 3.95 -2.65 4.00
C PHE A 107 2.94 -2.58 5.15
N GLU A 108 2.98 -1.48 5.89
CA GLU A 108 2.09 -1.13 6.99
C GLU A 108 1.09 -0.08 6.48
N GLN A 109 -0.07 -0.50 5.97
CA GLN A 109 -1.05 0.41 5.37
C GLN A 109 -1.95 1.01 6.45
N GLU A 110 -1.75 2.29 6.76
CA GLU A 110 -2.67 3.06 7.61
C GLU A 110 -3.78 3.72 6.79
N TYR A 111 -4.97 3.86 7.38
CA TYR A 111 -6.12 4.51 6.74
C TYR A 111 -7.12 5.00 7.79
N PHE A 112 -8.00 5.92 7.40
CA PHE A 112 -9.16 6.30 8.20
C PHE A 112 -10.45 5.68 7.66
N LEU A 113 -11.24 5.14 8.57
CA LEU A 113 -12.64 4.77 8.32
C LEU A 113 -13.52 5.99 8.50
N MET A 114 -14.21 6.38 7.43
CA MET A 114 -15.06 7.56 7.39
C MET A 114 -16.54 7.17 7.28
N ASP A 115 -17.42 7.83 8.01
CA ASP A 115 -18.87 7.67 7.88
C ASP A 115 -19.41 8.54 6.73
N GLN A 116 -20.04 7.93 5.72
CA GLN A 116 -20.65 8.65 4.59
C GLN A 116 -21.76 9.62 5.02
N LYS A 117 -22.37 9.42 6.19
CA LYS A 117 -23.44 10.31 6.67
C LYS A 117 -22.91 11.57 7.33
N THR A 118 -21.68 11.56 7.81
CA THR A 118 -21.11 12.70 8.53
C THR A 118 -19.90 13.31 7.83
N ASP A 119 -19.30 12.59 6.90
CA ASP A 119 -17.99 12.91 6.30
C ASP A 119 -16.91 13.12 7.37
N LEU A 120 -16.96 12.30 8.44
CA LEU A 120 -16.04 12.35 9.56
C LEU A 120 -15.49 10.95 9.86
N PRO A 121 -14.29 10.86 10.48
CA PRO A 121 -13.80 9.59 10.97
C PRO A 121 -14.75 8.93 11.98
N LEU A 122 -14.81 7.61 11.96
CA LEU A 122 -15.52 6.88 13.01
C LEU A 122 -14.97 7.23 14.39
N GLY A 123 -15.87 7.59 15.30
CA GLY A 123 -15.52 8.05 16.65
C GLY A 123 -15.45 9.58 16.81
N PHE A 124 -15.50 10.35 15.72
CA PHE A 124 -15.62 11.81 15.81
C PHE A 124 -17.09 12.24 15.98
N PRO A 125 -17.40 13.14 16.93
CA PRO A 125 -18.75 13.68 17.07
C PRO A 125 -19.03 14.78 16.04
N ARG A 126 -20.27 14.88 15.55
CA ARG A 126 -20.69 16.02 14.73
C ARG A 126 -20.52 17.33 15.51
N GLY A 127 -19.86 18.32 14.90
CA GLY A 127 -19.67 19.66 15.49
C GLY A 127 -18.61 19.72 16.60
N GLY A 128 -17.75 18.70 16.74
CA GLY A 128 -16.69 18.70 17.73
C GLY A 128 -15.60 17.66 17.47
N PHE A 129 -14.81 17.40 18.50
CA PHE A 129 -13.73 16.42 18.48
C PHE A 129 -13.92 15.39 19.60
N PRO A 130 -13.42 14.16 19.42
CA PRO A 130 -13.30 13.23 20.55
C PRO A 130 -12.25 13.75 21.54
N GLY A 131 -12.04 13.02 22.64
CA GLY A 131 -10.96 13.36 23.58
C GLY A 131 -9.57 13.34 22.91
N PRO A 132 -8.52 13.89 23.55
CA PRO A 132 -7.18 13.87 22.97
C PRO A 132 -6.66 12.45 22.73
N GLN A 133 -5.70 12.32 21.80
CA GLN A 133 -5.03 11.05 21.48
C GLN A 133 -4.35 10.43 22.71
N GLY A 134 -4.26 9.09 22.72
CA GLY A 134 -3.55 8.33 23.76
C GLY A 134 -4.30 7.10 24.29
N LYS A 135 -5.64 7.07 24.21
CA LYS A 135 -6.46 5.91 24.63
C LYS A 135 -6.90 5.01 23.48
N TYR A 136 -6.58 5.38 22.24
CA TYR A 136 -7.14 4.79 21.02
C TYR A 136 -6.25 3.69 20.44
N TYR A 137 -4.92 3.92 20.39
CA TYR A 137 -3.95 2.96 19.88
C TYR A 137 -4.09 1.60 20.60
N CYS A 138 -4.30 0.54 19.83
CA CYS A 138 -4.50 -0.82 20.32
C CYS A 138 -5.57 -0.96 21.43
N SER A 139 -6.59 -0.08 21.42
CA SER A 139 -7.61 -0.07 22.45
C SER A 139 -8.56 -1.27 22.40
N VAL A 140 -9.28 -1.49 23.50
CA VAL A 140 -10.37 -2.48 23.59
C VAL A 140 -11.58 -1.84 24.26
N GLY A 141 -12.78 -2.22 23.79
CA GLY A 141 -14.07 -1.77 24.31
C GLY A 141 -14.67 -0.60 23.51
N GLY A 142 -16.00 -0.58 23.41
CA GLY A 142 -16.75 0.33 22.54
C GLY A 142 -16.67 1.84 22.88
N ARG A 143 -15.87 2.21 23.90
CA ARG A 143 -15.60 3.62 24.21
C ARG A 143 -14.45 4.20 23.38
N TYR A 144 -13.47 3.38 23.01
CA TYR A 144 -12.24 3.83 22.34
C TYR A 144 -11.92 3.05 21.06
N THR A 145 -12.67 1.98 20.79
CA THR A 145 -12.56 1.18 19.58
C THR A 145 -13.77 1.39 18.68
N TRP A 146 -13.54 1.77 17.42
CA TRP A 146 -14.60 1.99 16.42
C TRP A 146 -14.28 1.29 15.12
N GLY A 147 -15.26 0.62 14.53
CA GLY A 147 -15.10 -0.04 13.22
C GLY A 147 -14.43 -1.42 13.27
N ARG A 148 -14.16 -2.01 14.45
CA ARG A 148 -13.47 -3.31 14.56
C ARG A 148 -14.12 -4.41 13.72
N ASP A 149 -15.45 -4.57 13.76
CA ASP A 149 -16.13 -5.62 13.00
C ASP A 149 -15.86 -5.53 11.49
N PHE A 150 -15.75 -4.31 10.96
CA PHE A 150 -15.37 -4.07 9.56
C PHE A 150 -13.91 -4.48 9.30
N VAL A 151 -13.00 -4.13 10.22
CA VAL A 151 -11.56 -4.43 10.07
C VAL A 151 -11.27 -5.92 10.20
N GLU A 152 -11.96 -6.62 11.10
CA GLU A 152 -11.87 -8.08 11.22
C GLU A 152 -12.43 -8.77 9.97
N GLU A 153 -13.58 -8.30 9.43
CA GLU A 153 -14.13 -8.83 8.17
C GLU A 153 -13.15 -8.58 7.00
N HIS A 154 -12.48 -7.43 6.93
CA HIS A 154 -11.43 -7.18 5.92
C HIS A 154 -10.24 -8.14 6.07
N ALA A 155 -9.76 -8.36 7.30
CA ALA A 155 -8.66 -9.29 7.56
C ALA A 155 -9.02 -10.71 7.10
N ASP A 156 -10.22 -11.20 7.42
CA ASP A 156 -10.72 -12.50 6.97
C ASP A 156 -10.78 -12.58 5.43
N LEU A 157 -11.28 -11.54 4.76
CA LEU A 157 -11.32 -11.50 3.29
C LEU A 157 -9.91 -11.56 2.68
N CYS A 158 -8.94 -10.86 3.25
CA CYS A 158 -7.56 -10.92 2.79
C CYS A 158 -6.94 -12.31 2.97
N ILE A 159 -7.16 -12.94 4.13
CA ILE A 159 -6.68 -14.30 4.44
C ILE A 159 -7.33 -15.32 3.50
N ASP A 160 -8.64 -15.25 3.30
CA ASP A 160 -9.39 -16.17 2.43
C ASP A 160 -9.03 -15.99 0.94
N ALA A 161 -8.65 -14.78 0.52
CA ALA A 161 -8.09 -14.52 -0.81
C ALA A 161 -6.64 -15.07 -0.95
N GLY A 162 -6.02 -15.52 0.14
CA GLY A 162 -4.66 -16.06 0.14
C GLY A 162 -3.56 -15.01 0.14
N LEU A 163 -3.86 -13.76 0.54
CA LEU A 163 -2.84 -12.74 0.75
C LEU A 163 -2.01 -13.08 2.00
N ASN A 164 -0.72 -12.73 1.99
CA ASN A 164 0.14 -12.95 3.15
C ASN A 164 -0.04 -11.82 4.20
N PHE A 165 -1.19 -11.87 4.87
CA PHE A 165 -1.69 -10.93 5.87
C PHE A 165 -1.06 -11.19 7.24
N GLU A 166 -0.30 -10.21 7.73
CA GLU A 166 0.55 -10.36 8.93
C GLU A 166 -0.11 -9.80 10.20
N GLY A 167 -1.06 -8.85 10.06
CA GLY A 167 -1.73 -8.28 11.22
C GLY A 167 -2.58 -7.05 10.93
N ILE A 168 -3.23 -6.59 12.00
CA ILE A 168 -4.00 -5.35 12.10
C ILE A 168 -3.79 -4.72 13.47
N ASN A 169 -3.93 -3.40 13.54
CA ASN A 169 -4.05 -2.67 14.80
C ASN A 169 -4.91 -1.42 14.64
N GLN A 170 -5.56 -1.01 15.73
CA GLN A 170 -6.15 0.32 15.78
C GLN A 170 -5.02 1.33 15.98
N GLU A 171 -5.04 2.39 15.18
CA GLU A 171 -4.02 3.42 15.19
C GLU A 171 -4.29 4.51 16.24
N VAL A 172 -3.39 5.49 16.31
CA VAL A 172 -3.38 6.53 17.33
C VAL A 172 -4.62 7.43 17.32
N ALA A 173 -5.23 7.67 16.15
CA ALA A 173 -6.44 8.49 16.04
C ALA A 173 -7.75 7.65 16.04
N PRO A 174 -8.88 8.18 16.53
CA PRO A 174 -10.18 7.53 16.41
C PRO A 174 -10.57 7.27 14.96
N GLY A 175 -10.96 6.03 14.68
CA GLY A 175 -11.33 5.60 13.32
C GLY A 175 -10.13 5.33 12.40
N GLN A 176 -8.89 5.54 12.88
CA GLN A 176 -7.68 5.17 12.15
C GLN A 176 -7.31 3.72 12.45
N TRP A 177 -6.93 2.98 11.41
CA TRP A 177 -6.54 1.58 11.49
C TRP A 177 -5.36 1.31 10.57
N GLU A 178 -4.69 0.20 10.83
CA GLU A 178 -3.59 -0.31 10.02
C GLU A 178 -3.79 -1.79 9.71
N PHE A 179 -3.37 -2.22 8.51
CA PHE A 179 -3.12 -3.62 8.20
C PHE A 179 -1.71 -3.82 7.63
N GLN A 180 -1.13 -4.99 7.85
CA GLN A 180 0.23 -5.31 7.39
C GLN A 180 0.25 -6.50 6.43
N LEU A 181 0.99 -6.37 5.34
CA LEU A 181 1.25 -7.45 4.37
C LEU A 181 2.74 -7.63 4.18
N PHE A 182 3.18 -8.88 4.02
CA PHE A 182 4.57 -9.21 3.69
C PHE A 182 4.65 -10.02 2.40
N ALA A 183 5.59 -9.69 1.51
CA ALA A 183 5.86 -10.49 0.33
C ALA A 183 7.35 -10.60 0.02
N LYS A 184 7.71 -11.75 -0.57
CA LYS A 184 9.01 -12.00 -1.18
C LYS A 184 8.92 -11.62 -2.66
N GLY A 185 9.56 -10.53 -3.05
CA GLY A 185 9.48 -9.93 -4.38
C GLY A 185 8.65 -8.65 -4.39
N ALA A 186 9.22 -7.58 -4.96
CA ALA A 186 8.60 -6.26 -4.97
C ALA A 186 7.29 -6.18 -5.77
N LYS A 187 7.21 -6.90 -6.91
CA LYS A 187 5.97 -6.94 -7.72
C LYS A 187 4.83 -7.58 -6.92
N LYS A 188 5.11 -8.71 -6.26
CA LYS A 188 4.12 -9.38 -5.41
C LYS A 188 3.67 -8.50 -4.25
N ALA A 189 4.59 -7.79 -3.59
CA ALA A 189 4.24 -6.87 -2.50
C ALA A 189 3.26 -5.77 -2.95
N GLY A 190 3.49 -5.18 -4.12
CA GLY A 190 2.56 -4.20 -4.68
C GLY A 190 1.24 -4.83 -5.13
N ASP A 191 1.26 -6.01 -5.76
CA ASP A 191 0.07 -6.74 -6.19
C ASP A 191 -0.85 -7.04 -4.99
N GLU A 192 -0.30 -7.53 -3.88
CA GLU A 192 -1.09 -7.87 -2.68
C GLU A 192 -1.62 -6.63 -1.95
N ILE A 193 -0.85 -5.53 -1.85
CA ILE A 193 -1.36 -4.27 -1.25
C ILE A 193 -2.54 -3.72 -2.04
N TRP A 194 -2.48 -3.71 -3.37
CA TRP A 194 -3.59 -3.23 -4.18
C TRP A 194 -4.82 -4.13 -4.10
N ILE A 195 -4.65 -5.45 -4.02
CA ILE A 195 -5.78 -6.37 -3.80
C ILE A 195 -6.38 -6.20 -2.40
N ALA A 196 -5.56 -6.00 -1.37
CA ALA A 196 -6.06 -5.73 -0.02
C ALA A 196 -6.80 -4.39 0.05
N ARG A 197 -6.29 -3.33 -0.57
CA ARG A 197 -7.02 -2.05 -0.71
C ARG A 197 -8.34 -2.24 -1.46
N TYR A 198 -8.35 -3.00 -2.56
CA TYR A 198 -9.57 -3.28 -3.31
C TYR A 198 -10.64 -3.97 -2.45
N LEU A 199 -10.25 -5.00 -1.69
CA LEU A 199 -11.15 -5.70 -0.77
C LEU A 199 -11.65 -4.76 0.34
N LEU A 200 -10.77 -3.90 0.87
CA LEU A 200 -11.12 -2.90 1.87
C LEU A 200 -12.18 -1.93 1.35
N ASP A 201 -11.91 -1.29 0.21
CA ASP A 201 -12.81 -0.32 -0.41
C ASP A 201 -14.15 -0.97 -0.81
N ARG A 202 -14.11 -2.17 -1.41
CA ARG A 202 -15.32 -2.92 -1.77
C ARG A 202 -16.17 -3.27 -0.54
N LEU A 203 -15.55 -3.60 0.59
CA LEU A 203 -16.29 -3.92 1.81
C LEU A 203 -17.07 -2.71 2.34
N THR A 204 -16.58 -1.49 2.12
CA THR A 204 -17.24 -0.26 2.60
C THR A 204 -18.66 -0.08 2.04
N GLU A 205 -18.93 -0.63 0.85
CA GLU A 205 -20.24 -0.59 0.18
C GLU A 205 -21.36 -1.20 1.04
N LYS A 206 -21.04 -2.16 1.93
CA LYS A 206 -21.99 -2.80 2.85
C LYS A 206 -22.25 -1.98 4.13
N TYR A 207 -21.30 -1.14 4.52
CA TYR A 207 -21.28 -0.50 5.83
C TYR A 207 -21.71 0.97 5.79
N GLY A 208 -21.81 1.58 4.61
CA GLY A 208 -22.03 3.03 4.48
C GLY A 208 -20.80 3.83 4.93
N TYR A 209 -19.61 3.25 4.74
CA TYR A 209 -18.34 3.89 5.02
C TYR A 209 -17.63 4.27 3.72
N TYR A 210 -16.53 4.99 3.83
CA TYR A 210 -15.51 5.05 2.78
C TYR A 210 -14.12 5.07 3.44
N ILE A 211 -13.10 4.70 2.68
CA ILE A 211 -11.71 4.74 3.14
C ILE A 211 -11.09 6.07 2.74
N GLU A 212 -10.45 6.72 3.70
CA GLU A 212 -9.62 7.89 3.43
C GLU A 212 -8.15 7.51 3.55
N TYR A 213 -7.45 7.56 2.41
CA TYR A 213 -6.01 7.31 2.32
C TYR A 213 -5.18 8.60 2.35
N HIS A 214 -5.79 9.79 2.39
CA HIS A 214 -5.06 11.04 2.49
C HIS A 214 -4.10 11.02 3.70
N PRO A 215 -2.82 11.42 3.55
CA PRO A 215 -1.82 11.27 4.62
C PRO A 215 -2.07 12.17 5.84
N LYS A 216 -2.92 13.17 5.71
CA LYS A 216 -3.35 14.04 6.83
C LYS A 216 -4.82 14.41 6.70
N PRO A 217 -5.75 13.47 6.95
CA PRO A 217 -7.17 13.69 6.66
C PRO A 217 -7.84 14.59 7.69
N VAL A 218 -7.38 14.53 8.95
CA VAL A 218 -7.81 15.42 10.02
C VAL A 218 -6.70 16.43 10.32
N LYS A 219 -7.03 17.73 10.20
CA LYS A 219 -6.10 18.82 10.53
C LYS A 219 -5.99 19.02 12.04
N GLY A 220 -4.87 19.58 12.49
CA GLY A 220 -4.58 19.82 13.91
C GLY A 220 -3.78 18.69 14.57
N ASP A 221 -4.00 18.52 15.87
CA ASP A 221 -3.24 17.62 16.77
C ASP A 221 -3.70 16.15 16.68
N TRP A 222 -3.84 15.66 15.45
CA TRP A 222 -4.23 14.28 15.13
C TRP A 222 -3.15 13.63 14.29
N ASN A 223 -2.91 12.33 14.48
CA ASN A 223 -1.94 11.62 13.66
C ASN A 223 -2.33 11.65 12.17
N GLY A 224 -1.32 11.68 11.30
CA GLY A 224 -1.51 11.42 9.88
C GLY A 224 -1.47 9.91 9.60
N SER A 225 -1.63 9.55 8.33
CA SER A 225 -1.61 8.15 7.87
C SER A 225 -0.40 7.86 6.99
N GLY A 226 0.38 6.86 7.38
CA GLY A 226 1.56 6.37 6.66
C GLY A 226 1.29 5.13 5.80
N MET A 227 2.29 4.76 5.00
CA MET A 227 2.46 3.39 4.53
C MET A 227 3.91 2.96 4.75
N HIS A 228 4.31 2.69 6.00
CA HIS A 228 5.71 2.37 6.28
C HIS A 228 6.14 1.15 5.46
N ALA A 229 7.35 1.23 4.89
CA ALA A 229 7.89 0.20 4.03
C ALA A 229 9.06 -0.48 4.73
N ASN A 230 8.82 -1.65 5.29
CA ASN A 230 9.86 -2.58 5.73
C ASN A 230 10.49 -3.22 4.49
N PHE A 231 11.82 -3.20 4.36
CA PHE A 231 12.51 -3.81 3.21
C PHE A 231 13.82 -4.48 3.57
N SER A 232 14.15 -5.54 2.83
CA SER A 232 15.45 -6.21 2.92
C SER A 232 15.82 -6.86 1.59
N ASN A 233 17.11 -6.97 1.31
CA ASN A 233 17.66 -7.84 0.28
C ASN A 233 18.59 -8.87 0.94
N THR A 234 19.23 -9.77 0.16
CA THR A 234 20.15 -10.77 0.74
C THR A 234 21.25 -10.13 1.56
N THR A 235 21.82 -8.99 1.13
CA THR A 235 22.84 -8.26 1.89
C THR A 235 22.35 -7.90 3.29
N LEU A 236 21.22 -7.21 3.42
CA LEU A 236 20.66 -6.81 4.73
C LEU A 236 20.32 -8.02 5.60
N ARG A 237 19.83 -9.12 5.02
CA ARG A 237 19.48 -10.32 5.77
C ARG A 237 20.69 -11.10 6.29
N THR A 238 21.90 -10.88 5.75
CA THR A 238 23.05 -11.78 5.99
C THR A 238 24.35 -11.10 6.41
N CYS A 239 24.56 -9.82 6.10
CA CYS A 239 25.88 -9.17 6.21
C CYS A 239 26.45 -9.12 7.64
N GLY A 240 25.59 -9.03 8.66
CA GLY A 240 26.02 -8.97 10.04
C GLY A 240 26.88 -7.74 10.37
N SER A 241 26.70 -6.64 9.62
CA SER A 241 27.59 -5.47 9.66
C SER A 241 26.82 -4.17 9.88
N LYS A 242 27.09 -3.50 11.00
CA LYS A 242 26.62 -2.14 11.26
C LYS A 242 27.02 -1.18 10.14
N GLU A 243 28.27 -1.25 9.70
CA GLU A 243 28.80 -0.35 8.67
C GLU A 243 28.05 -0.49 7.35
N THR A 244 27.74 -1.73 6.94
CA THR A 244 26.95 -2.00 5.73
C THR A 244 25.55 -1.39 5.82
N TYR A 245 24.87 -1.54 6.96
CA TYR A 245 23.57 -0.91 7.21
C TYR A 245 23.65 0.62 7.10
N MET A 246 24.65 1.24 7.72
CA MET A 246 24.82 2.70 7.66
C MET A 246 25.11 3.17 6.23
N LYS A 247 25.94 2.47 5.47
CA LYS A 247 26.19 2.78 4.04
C LYS A 247 24.93 2.71 3.20
N ILE A 248 24.09 1.69 3.42
CA ILE A 248 22.80 1.57 2.73
C ILE A 248 21.88 2.72 3.11
N CYS A 249 21.70 3.02 4.40
CA CYS A 249 20.88 4.15 4.84
C CYS A 249 21.38 5.49 4.27
N GLU A 250 22.69 5.73 4.26
CA GLU A 250 23.29 6.97 3.77
C GLU A 250 23.10 7.16 2.26
N ALA A 251 22.96 6.08 1.48
CA ALA A 251 22.67 6.15 0.05
C ALA A 251 21.32 6.81 -0.27
N PHE A 252 20.38 6.86 0.69
CA PHE A 252 19.09 7.54 0.53
C PHE A 252 19.19 9.06 0.69
N ARG A 253 20.17 9.57 1.45
CA ARG A 253 20.30 11.00 1.75
C ARG A 253 20.35 11.88 0.49
N PRO A 254 21.22 11.63 -0.51
CA PRO A 254 21.34 12.52 -1.67
C PRO A 254 20.15 12.45 -2.64
N VAL A 255 19.24 11.50 -2.45
CA VAL A 255 18.08 11.26 -3.33
C VAL A 255 16.75 11.42 -2.60
N THR A 256 16.75 12.09 -1.44
CA THR A 256 15.57 12.26 -0.58
C THR A 256 14.39 12.86 -1.33
N GLU A 257 14.60 13.94 -2.09
CA GLU A 257 13.57 14.59 -2.92
C GLU A 257 12.95 13.59 -3.91
N GLN A 258 13.77 12.82 -4.62
CA GLN A 258 13.30 11.81 -5.57
C GLN A 258 12.51 10.66 -4.92
N HIS A 259 12.72 10.41 -3.61
CA HIS A 259 11.87 9.51 -2.84
C HIS A 259 10.54 10.17 -2.50
N ILE A 260 10.57 11.39 -1.96
CA ILE A 260 9.36 12.16 -1.60
C ILE A 260 8.44 12.34 -2.81
N ASP A 261 8.97 12.62 -4.00
CA ASP A 261 8.22 12.78 -5.26
C ASP A 261 7.31 11.59 -5.61
N VAL A 262 7.67 10.39 -5.15
CA VAL A 262 6.92 9.16 -5.43
C VAL A 262 6.29 8.53 -4.19
N TYR A 263 6.41 9.17 -3.03
CA TYR A 263 5.98 8.66 -1.72
C TYR A 263 4.57 9.09 -1.34
N GLY A 264 3.76 9.50 -2.33
CA GLY A 264 2.36 9.87 -2.17
C GLY A 264 2.15 11.38 -2.10
N ALA A 265 1.00 11.82 -2.60
CA ALA A 265 0.67 13.23 -2.71
C ALA A 265 0.33 13.84 -1.34
N ASN A 266 0.64 15.13 -1.14
CA ASN A 266 0.33 15.91 0.08
C ASN A 266 1.07 15.38 1.33
N ASN A 267 2.18 14.68 1.14
CA ASN A 267 2.93 14.06 2.22
C ASN A 267 3.65 15.09 3.11
N ASP A 268 3.89 16.30 2.62
CA ASP A 268 4.38 17.46 3.38
C ASP A 268 3.43 17.86 4.51
N GLU A 269 2.13 17.61 4.38
CA GLU A 269 1.16 17.87 5.46
C GLU A 269 1.28 16.87 6.62
N ARG A 270 1.88 15.69 6.36
CA ARG A 270 2.10 14.63 7.35
C ARG A 270 3.50 14.68 7.93
N LEU A 271 4.52 14.79 7.07
CA LEU A 271 5.94 14.77 7.42
C LEU A 271 6.42 16.15 7.90
N THR A 272 5.97 16.53 9.10
CA THR A 272 6.24 17.86 9.67
C THR A 272 7.30 17.86 10.77
N GLY A 273 7.83 16.69 11.14
CA GLY A 273 8.69 16.54 12.33
C GLY A 273 7.91 16.33 13.64
N LEU A 274 6.57 16.48 13.58
CA LEU A 274 5.66 16.20 14.70
C LEU A 274 5.01 14.81 14.52
N HIS A 275 4.37 14.31 15.57
CA HIS A 275 3.61 13.05 15.55
C HIS A 275 4.38 11.83 15.01
N GLU A 276 5.61 11.64 15.50
CA GLU A 276 6.46 10.49 15.13
C GLU A 276 6.85 10.44 13.65
N THR A 277 6.97 11.60 13.00
CA THR A 277 7.46 11.72 11.62
C THR A 277 8.75 12.52 11.56
N ALA A 278 9.57 12.26 10.54
CA ALA A 278 10.62 13.19 10.13
C ALA A 278 10.02 14.38 9.35
N HIS A 279 10.73 15.51 9.30
CA HIS A 279 10.34 16.62 8.41
C HIS A 279 10.63 16.26 6.95
N VAL A 280 9.74 16.64 6.02
CA VAL A 280 9.80 16.25 4.60
C VAL A 280 11.10 16.62 3.88
N SER A 281 11.72 17.74 4.28
CA SER A 281 12.99 18.23 3.69
C SER A 281 14.24 17.55 4.23
N ASP A 282 14.12 16.84 5.35
CA ASP A 282 15.25 16.35 6.11
C ASP A 282 15.32 14.84 6.01
N PHE A 283 16.54 14.31 5.92
CA PHE A 283 16.78 12.88 5.94
C PHE A 283 17.55 12.47 7.18
N SER A 284 17.03 11.49 7.91
CA SER A 284 17.66 10.93 9.10
C SER A 284 17.43 9.42 9.17
N TYR A 285 18.32 8.73 9.87
CA TYR A 285 18.12 7.33 10.23
C TYR A 285 18.65 7.06 11.63
N GLY A 286 18.03 6.11 12.32
CA GLY A 286 18.39 5.81 13.70
C GLY A 286 17.95 4.43 14.14
N ILE A 287 18.62 3.89 15.14
CA ILE A 287 18.23 2.63 15.80
C ILE A 287 17.03 2.92 16.68
N SER A 288 15.93 2.23 16.45
CA SER A 288 14.66 2.41 17.19
C SER A 288 14.10 3.84 17.17
N ASP A 289 14.60 4.69 16.26
CA ASP A 289 14.19 6.09 16.20
C ASP A 289 12.93 6.23 15.36
N ARG A 290 11.81 6.46 16.05
CA ARG A 290 10.52 6.71 15.40
C ARG A 290 10.48 8.09 14.72
N GLY A 291 11.24 9.08 15.18
CA GLY A 291 11.30 10.38 14.52
C GLY A 291 12.14 10.39 13.24
N ALA A 292 12.84 9.30 12.92
CA ALA A 292 13.72 9.23 11.77
C ALA A 292 13.01 8.90 10.46
N SER A 293 13.60 9.29 9.33
CA SER A 293 13.11 8.91 7.99
C SER A 293 13.21 7.41 7.75
N ILE A 294 14.37 6.81 8.10
CA ILE A 294 14.57 5.34 8.08
C ILE A 294 14.85 4.86 9.49
N ARG A 295 14.01 3.96 10.00
CA ARG A 295 14.23 3.29 11.27
C ARG A 295 15.00 2.00 11.04
N ILE A 296 16.01 1.77 11.87
CA ILE A 296 16.68 0.47 12.01
C ILE A 296 16.01 -0.23 13.21
N PRO A 297 15.21 -1.29 12.99
CA PRO A 297 14.55 -1.99 14.09
C PRO A 297 15.55 -2.52 15.12
N ILE A 298 15.18 -2.47 16.41
CA ILE A 298 16.04 -3.03 17.47
C ILE A 298 16.34 -4.51 17.25
N ILE A 299 15.35 -5.27 16.74
CA ILE A 299 15.46 -6.69 16.43
C ILE A 299 16.57 -6.95 15.41
N THR A 300 16.78 -6.05 14.43
CA THR A 300 17.89 -6.16 13.48
C THR A 300 19.24 -6.08 14.19
N VAL A 301 19.37 -5.20 15.18
CA VAL A 301 20.60 -5.03 15.98
C VAL A 301 20.82 -6.22 16.91
N GLU A 302 19.77 -6.68 17.59
CA GLU A 302 19.80 -7.84 18.49
C GLU A 302 20.12 -9.14 17.75
N LYS A 303 19.69 -9.26 16.48
CA LYS A 303 20.06 -10.37 15.59
C LYS A 303 21.43 -10.19 14.92
N GLY A 304 22.26 -9.32 15.48
CA GLY A 304 23.64 -9.12 15.04
C GLY A 304 23.73 -8.45 13.68
N TRP A 305 22.92 -7.41 13.43
CA TRP A 305 22.85 -6.66 12.16
C TRP A 305 22.42 -7.52 10.97
N LYS A 306 21.34 -8.28 11.17
CA LYS A 306 20.71 -9.14 10.17
C LYS A 306 19.20 -8.98 10.23
N GLY A 307 18.59 -8.49 9.16
CA GLY A 307 17.15 -8.23 9.14
C GLY A 307 16.76 -7.26 8.05
N TRP A 308 16.04 -6.21 8.43
CA TRP A 308 15.43 -5.24 7.52
C TRP A 308 15.63 -3.81 8.02
N LEU A 309 15.29 -2.87 7.14
CA LEU A 309 15.13 -1.44 7.41
C LEU A 309 13.65 -1.08 7.25
N GLU A 310 13.20 -0.03 7.91
CA GLU A 310 11.85 0.51 7.76
C GLU A 310 11.95 1.95 7.24
N ASP A 311 11.46 2.22 6.03
CA ASP A 311 11.27 3.57 5.52
C ASP A 311 9.91 4.11 5.97
N ARG A 312 9.92 5.15 6.81
CA ARG A 312 8.71 5.72 7.43
C ARG A 312 8.10 6.86 6.61
N ARG A 313 8.78 7.26 5.54
CA ARG A 313 8.39 8.40 4.71
C ARG A 313 7.24 8.15 3.73
N PRO A 314 6.91 6.94 3.26
CA PRO A 314 5.77 6.81 2.36
C PRO A 314 4.44 7.15 3.04
N ALA A 315 3.59 7.91 2.35
CA ALA A 315 2.24 8.23 2.76
C ALA A 315 1.28 7.05 2.52
N SER A 316 0.16 7.04 3.25
CA SER A 316 -0.93 6.06 3.11
C SER A 316 -1.54 5.98 1.71
N ASN A 317 -1.53 7.07 0.93
CA ASN A 317 -1.98 7.11 -0.46
C ASN A 317 -0.89 6.79 -1.49
N GLY A 318 0.31 6.38 -1.05
CA GLY A 318 1.41 6.05 -1.94
C GLY A 318 1.13 4.82 -2.81
N ASP A 319 1.73 4.80 -4.00
CA ASP A 319 1.72 3.61 -4.87
C ASP A 319 2.85 2.64 -4.44
N PRO A 320 2.53 1.46 -3.90
CA PRO A 320 3.52 0.51 -3.42
C PRO A 320 4.52 0.10 -4.52
N TYR A 321 4.11 0.11 -5.81
CA TYR A 321 5.04 -0.19 -6.90
C TYR A 321 6.10 0.90 -7.06
N LYS A 322 5.70 2.18 -7.04
CA LYS A 322 6.64 3.32 -7.16
C LYS A 322 7.58 3.37 -5.96
N ILE A 323 7.04 3.14 -4.77
CA ILE A 323 7.80 3.12 -3.52
C ILE A 323 8.86 2.01 -3.55
N ALA A 324 8.46 0.78 -3.87
CA ALA A 324 9.38 -0.36 -3.95
C ALA A 324 10.45 -0.16 -5.03
N ALA A 325 10.06 0.29 -6.23
CA ALA A 325 11.00 0.55 -7.33
C ALA A 325 12.07 1.59 -6.93
N ARG A 326 11.66 2.67 -6.26
CA ARG A 326 12.56 3.73 -5.80
C ARG A 326 13.49 3.26 -4.68
N ILE A 327 12.99 2.46 -3.73
CA ILE A 327 13.81 1.82 -2.68
C ILE A 327 14.86 0.90 -3.31
N ILE A 328 14.45 -0.01 -4.20
CA ILE A 328 15.35 -0.96 -4.87
C ILE A 328 16.46 -0.23 -5.61
N LYS A 329 16.11 0.80 -6.39
CA LYS A 329 17.08 1.61 -7.15
C LYS A 329 18.14 2.21 -6.23
N THR A 330 17.74 2.76 -5.09
CA THR A 330 18.67 3.37 -4.14
C THR A 330 19.51 2.32 -3.42
N VAL A 331 18.93 1.21 -2.95
CA VAL A 331 19.68 0.15 -2.27
C VAL A 331 20.71 -0.49 -3.20
N LYS A 332 20.36 -0.77 -4.46
CA LYS A 332 21.31 -1.29 -5.47
C LYS A 332 22.46 -0.32 -5.79
N SER A 333 22.27 0.99 -5.55
CA SER A 333 23.32 1.99 -5.76
C SER A 333 24.32 2.10 -4.60
N ALA A 334 23.98 1.55 -3.43
CA ALA A 334 24.88 1.56 -2.27
C ALA A 334 26.10 0.67 -2.55
N LYS A 335 27.29 1.23 -2.41
CA LYS A 335 28.57 0.51 -2.60
C LYS A 335 28.91 -0.26 -1.32
N VAL A 336 28.34 -1.46 -1.16
CA VAL A 336 28.47 -2.30 0.04
C VAL A 336 29.01 -3.69 -0.21
#